data_AF-A0A3B6PFX7-F1
#
_entry.id   AF-A0A3B6PFX7-F1
#
_cell.length_a   1.000
_cell.length_b   1.000
_cell.length_c   1.000
_cell.angle_alpha   90.00
_cell.angle_beta   90.00
_cell.angle_gamma   90.00
#
_symmetry.space_group_name_H-M   'P 1'
#
loop_
_entity.id
_entity.type
_entity.pdbx_description
1 polymer ?
#
loop_
_entity_poly.entity_id
_entity_poly.type
_entity_poly.pdbx_seq_one_letter_code
_entity_poly.pdbx_strand_id
1 'polypeptide(L)'
;MQERPPFCAIRPIRGNEVNLGAKMAVLLLLSSLLISYGVDSIKCSTVPGNSTDMLSLLDFKPAITNDPRQALSSWNASIPHCQWEGVNCSLTHKGRVTVLNLTRQNLEGQIAPSLENLTFLRSLDLRSNGFFGQLPTLNRLHKLQDLILGNNMLRGFNPDAITNCSSLHYLDLSANSLKGSLPTNIGPLADQKNSDTTERKVCKLTKQIIFQHQRK
;
A
#
# COMPACT_ATOMS: atom_id res chain seq x y z
N MET A 1 20.88 -75.58 43.88
CA MET A 1 21.39 -75.75 42.51
C MET A 1 20.21 -76.19 41.67
N GLN A 2 19.54 -75.24 41.01
CA GLN A 2 18.30 -75.45 40.28
C GLN A 2 18.62 -75.61 38.80
N GLU A 3 18.18 -76.71 38.21
CA GLU A 3 18.46 -77.09 36.82
C GLU A 3 17.81 -76.17 35.78
N ARG A 4 18.50 -76.02 34.64
CA ARG A 4 17.97 -75.43 33.40
C ARG A 4 17.36 -76.51 32.51
N PRO A 5 16.14 -76.28 31.97
CA PRO A 5 15.68 -76.89 30.71
C PRO A 5 15.68 -75.88 29.54
N PRO A 6 15.42 -76.32 28.28
CA PRO A 6 16.08 -75.81 27.08
C PRO A 6 15.31 -74.72 26.29
N PHE A 7 16.04 -74.15 25.32
CA PHE A 7 15.65 -73.10 24.36
C PHE A 7 14.36 -73.41 23.57
N CYS A 8 13.49 -72.40 23.43
CA CYS A 8 12.34 -72.40 22.53
C CYS A 8 12.59 -71.43 21.35
N ALA A 9 12.34 -71.88 20.12
CA ALA A 9 12.47 -71.12 18.88
C ALA A 9 11.26 -70.21 18.61
N ILE A 10 11.49 -68.97 18.20
CA ILE A 10 10.43 -68.00 17.84
C ILE A 10 10.20 -68.03 16.31
N ARG A 11 8.96 -68.25 15.86
CA ARG A 11 8.53 -68.13 14.46
C ARG A 11 8.38 -66.66 14.03
N PRO A 12 8.61 -66.29 12.76
CA PRO A 12 8.39 -64.94 12.27
C PRO A 12 6.89 -64.63 12.10
N ILE A 13 6.49 -63.40 12.48
CA ILE A 13 5.13 -62.88 12.36
C ILE A 13 4.88 -62.40 10.93
N ARG A 14 3.80 -62.91 10.31
CA ARG A 14 3.29 -62.52 8.99
C ARG A 14 2.79 -61.07 9.03
N GLY A 15 3.38 -60.20 8.22
CA GLY A 15 2.91 -58.82 8.02
C GLY A 15 1.54 -58.80 7.34
N ASN A 16 0.63 -57.97 7.85
CA ASN A 16 -0.69 -57.75 7.27
C ASN A 16 -0.55 -56.97 5.96
N GLU A 17 -0.97 -57.59 4.84
CA GLU A 17 -1.27 -56.87 3.61
C GLU A 17 -2.43 -55.91 3.88
N VAL A 18 -2.13 -54.62 3.92
CA VAL A 18 -3.12 -53.55 3.97
C VAL A 18 -3.87 -53.49 2.63
N ASN A 19 -5.13 -53.93 2.66
CA ASN A 19 -6.07 -54.01 1.55
C ASN A 19 -6.12 -52.72 0.71
N LEU A 20 -5.65 -52.80 -0.54
CA LEU A 20 -5.60 -51.70 -1.50
C LEU A 20 -6.99 -51.10 -1.78
N GLY A 21 -8.05 -51.91 -1.72
CA GLY A 21 -9.43 -51.46 -1.87
C GLY A 21 -9.89 -50.53 -0.74
N ALA A 22 -9.42 -50.78 0.50
CA ALA A 22 -9.73 -49.92 1.64
C ALA A 22 -9.01 -48.56 1.55
N LYS A 23 -7.79 -48.52 1.01
CA LYS A 23 -7.05 -47.26 0.77
C LYS A 23 -7.72 -46.39 -0.29
N MET A 24 -8.20 -46.99 -1.37
CA MET A 24 -8.93 -46.26 -2.43
C MET A 24 -10.29 -45.77 -1.95
N ALA A 25 -11.00 -46.56 -1.14
CA ALA A 25 -12.26 -46.14 -0.53
C ALA A 25 -12.07 -44.96 0.44
N VAL A 26 -11.01 -44.95 1.26
CA VAL A 26 -10.69 -43.82 2.15
C VAL A 26 -10.33 -42.56 1.36
N LEU A 27 -9.60 -42.67 0.26
CA LEU A 27 -9.29 -41.54 -0.62
C LEU A 27 -10.54 -40.95 -1.29
N LEU A 28 -11.49 -41.79 -1.72
CA LEU A 28 -12.77 -41.35 -2.30
C LEU A 28 -13.73 -40.75 -1.25
N LEU A 29 -13.66 -41.22 -0.01
CA LEU A 29 -14.42 -40.65 1.12
C LEU A 29 -13.83 -39.31 1.57
N LEU A 30 -12.50 -39.16 1.56
CA LEU A 30 -11.84 -37.89 1.88
C LEU A 30 -12.06 -36.84 0.78
N SER A 31 -12.06 -37.23 -0.49
CA SER A 31 -12.36 -36.30 -1.58
C SER A 31 -13.82 -35.84 -1.58
N SER A 32 -14.77 -36.72 -1.24
CA SER A 32 -16.18 -36.35 -1.08
C SER A 32 -16.44 -35.48 0.16
N LEU A 33 -15.66 -35.65 1.25
CA LEU A 33 -15.67 -34.73 2.39
C LEU A 33 -15.11 -33.34 2.02
N LEU A 34 -14.06 -33.26 1.20
CA LEU A 34 -13.49 -31.98 0.76
C LEU A 34 -14.45 -31.18 -0.13
N ILE A 35 -15.34 -31.85 -0.87
CA ILE A 35 -16.39 -31.18 -1.67
C ILE A 35 -17.53 -30.69 -0.77
N SER A 36 -17.84 -31.38 0.34
CA SER A 36 -18.86 -30.92 1.30
C SER A 36 -18.38 -29.77 2.20
N TYR A 37 -17.07 -29.68 2.48
CA TYR A 37 -16.45 -28.54 3.16
C TYR A 37 -15.98 -27.43 2.19
N GLY A 38 -16.17 -27.63 0.89
CA GLY A 38 -15.51 -26.87 -0.16
C GLY A 38 -16.44 -26.25 -1.18
N VAL A 39 -17.63 -25.77 -0.79
CA VAL A 39 -18.24 -24.53 -1.33
C VAL A 39 -19.26 -24.05 -0.28
N ASP A 40 -18.82 -23.78 0.95
CA ASP A 40 -19.55 -22.75 1.70
C ASP A 40 -19.34 -21.48 0.90
N SER A 41 -20.42 -21.06 0.23
CA SER A 41 -20.48 -19.84 -0.55
C SER A 41 -19.68 -18.78 0.18
N ILE A 42 -18.56 -18.35 -0.40
CA ILE A 42 -18.04 -17.03 -0.10
C ILE A 42 -19.21 -16.13 -0.42
N LYS A 43 -19.99 -15.78 0.59
CA LYS A 43 -20.83 -14.60 0.55
C LYS A 43 -19.81 -13.48 0.50
N CYS A 44 -19.31 -13.23 -0.70
CA CYS A 44 -18.98 -11.89 -1.10
C CYS A 44 -20.27 -11.15 -0.81
N SER A 45 -20.29 -10.44 0.32
CA SER A 45 -21.12 -9.27 0.38
C SER A 45 -20.68 -8.48 -0.83
N THR A 46 -21.54 -8.47 -1.85
CA THR A 46 -21.41 -7.52 -2.94
C THR A 46 -21.59 -6.18 -2.25
N VAL A 47 -20.48 -5.63 -1.75
CA VAL A 47 -20.41 -4.23 -1.37
C VAL A 47 -20.99 -3.51 -2.58
N PRO A 48 -22.12 -2.79 -2.43
CA PRO A 48 -22.69 -2.10 -3.56
C PRO A 48 -21.68 -1.02 -3.97
N GLY A 49 -20.89 -1.31 -5.00
CA GLY A 49 -19.83 -0.43 -5.49
C GLY A 49 -18.46 -1.07 -5.42
N ASN A 50 -18.01 -1.60 -6.55
CA ASN A 50 -16.61 -1.82 -6.91
C ASN A 50 -15.88 -0.46 -6.94
N SER A 51 -15.73 0.20 -5.79
CA SER A 51 -15.14 1.54 -5.74
C SER A 51 -13.62 1.39 -5.80
N THR A 52 -13.08 1.59 -6.99
CA THR A 52 -11.64 1.49 -7.29
C THR A 52 -10.79 2.23 -6.25
N ASP A 53 -11.28 3.38 -5.77
CA ASP A 53 -10.55 4.21 -4.80
C ASP A 53 -10.47 3.54 -3.42
N MET A 54 -11.54 2.90 -2.93
CA MET A 54 -11.50 2.14 -1.66
C MET A 54 -10.50 0.98 -1.75
N LEU A 55 -10.54 0.22 -2.83
CA LEU A 55 -9.60 -0.89 -3.05
C LEU A 55 -8.16 -0.38 -3.11
N SER A 56 -7.93 0.73 -3.81
CA SER A 56 -6.60 1.35 -3.92
C SER A 56 -6.03 1.75 -2.56
N LEU A 57 -6.89 2.29 -1.68
CA LEU A 57 -6.52 2.66 -0.30
C LEU A 57 -6.30 1.43 0.59
N LEU A 58 -7.10 0.36 0.43
CA LEU A 58 -6.88 -0.91 1.13
C LEU A 58 -5.62 -1.62 0.67
N ASP A 59 -5.24 -1.50 -0.61
CA ASP A 59 -3.97 -2.01 -1.14
C ASP A 59 -2.77 -1.17 -0.67
N PHE A 60 -2.97 0.12 -0.40
CA PHE A 60 -1.95 0.99 0.18
C PHE A 60 -1.69 0.65 1.66
N LYS A 61 -2.73 0.30 2.43
CA LYS A 61 -2.65 0.09 3.88
C LYS A 61 -1.57 -0.93 4.31
N PRO A 62 -1.40 -2.11 3.68
CA PRO A 62 -0.34 -3.06 4.00
C PRO A 62 1.10 -2.54 3.79
N ALA A 63 1.29 -1.49 2.97
CA ALA A 63 2.60 -0.88 2.79
C ALA A 63 3.05 -0.05 4.00
N ILE A 64 2.13 0.19 4.95
CA ILE A 64 2.36 0.88 6.22
C ILE A 64 2.78 -0.16 7.26
N THR A 65 4.07 -0.17 7.57
CA THR A 65 4.69 -1.15 8.46
C THR A 65 4.58 -0.76 9.94
N ASN A 66 4.42 0.54 10.23
CA ASN A 66 4.23 1.04 11.59
C ASN A 66 3.15 2.13 11.60
N ASP A 67 2.14 1.98 12.48
CA ASP A 67 1.08 2.96 12.71
C ASP A 67 0.83 3.11 14.23
N PRO A 68 1.74 3.76 14.96
CA PRO A 68 1.68 3.85 16.42
C PRO A 68 0.50 4.69 16.92
N ARG A 69 -0.03 5.59 16.08
CA ARG A 69 -1.19 6.44 16.41
C ARG A 69 -2.52 5.81 16.01
N GLN A 70 -2.49 4.64 15.36
CA GLN A 70 -3.68 3.99 14.81
C GLN A 70 -4.45 4.91 13.86
N ALA A 71 -3.72 5.75 13.10
CA ALA A 71 -4.32 6.71 12.17
C ALA A 71 -5.11 6.02 11.06
N LEU A 72 -4.78 4.77 10.72
CA LEU A 72 -5.45 3.97 9.70
C LEU A 72 -6.48 2.99 10.29
N SER A 73 -6.87 3.15 11.55
CA SER A 73 -7.84 2.28 12.25
C SER A 73 -9.22 2.27 11.56
N SER A 74 -9.67 3.43 11.08
CA SER A 74 -10.94 3.57 10.37
C SER A 74 -10.94 2.94 8.96
N TRP A 75 -9.77 2.63 8.41
CA TRP A 75 -9.62 2.12 7.04
C TRP A 75 -9.96 0.63 6.97
N ASN A 76 -11.25 0.30 6.90
CA ASN A 76 -11.74 -1.06 6.84
C ASN A 76 -13.01 -1.17 6.00
N ALA A 77 -13.34 -2.39 5.56
CA ALA A 77 -14.47 -2.64 4.67
C ALA A 77 -15.86 -2.39 5.29
N SER A 78 -15.93 -2.20 6.62
CA SER A 78 -17.18 -1.92 7.32
C SER A 78 -17.55 -0.43 7.32
N ILE A 79 -16.59 0.45 7.05
CA ILE A 79 -16.80 1.91 7.03
C ILE A 79 -16.64 2.39 5.58
N PRO A 80 -17.58 3.19 5.04
CA PRO A 80 -17.41 3.82 3.73
C PRO A 80 -16.11 4.64 3.67
N HIS A 81 -15.30 4.47 2.63
CA HIS A 81 -13.96 5.08 2.57
C HIS A 81 -13.94 6.61 2.61
N CYS A 82 -15.03 7.27 2.23
CA CYS A 82 -15.19 8.71 2.35
C CYS A 82 -15.36 9.21 3.81
N GLN A 83 -15.47 8.29 4.77
CA GLN A 83 -15.51 8.57 6.21
C GLN A 83 -14.21 8.13 6.91
N TRP A 84 -13.23 7.62 6.15
CA TRP A 84 -11.95 7.24 6.73
C TRP A 84 -11.15 8.47 7.11
N GLU A 85 -10.39 8.32 8.19
CA GLU A 85 -9.48 9.36 8.68
C GLU A 85 -8.52 9.76 7.56
N GLY A 86 -8.43 11.06 7.31
CA GLY A 86 -7.57 11.61 6.25
C GLY A 86 -8.11 11.49 4.82
N VAL A 87 -9.31 10.97 4.58
CA VAL A 87 -9.87 10.78 3.23
C VAL A 87 -11.05 11.73 2.98
N ASN A 88 -10.94 12.62 1.99
CA ASN A 88 -12.07 13.42 1.50
C ASN A 88 -12.47 13.02 0.08
N CYS A 89 -13.77 12.78 -0.12
CA CYS A 89 -14.35 12.48 -1.41
C CYS A 89 -14.97 13.69 -2.11
N SER A 90 -15.12 13.59 -3.43
CA SER A 90 -15.79 14.57 -4.26
C SER A 90 -17.27 14.69 -3.92
N LEU A 91 -17.77 15.92 -3.84
CA LEU A 91 -19.19 16.23 -3.68
C LEU A 91 -20.00 15.92 -4.94
N THR A 92 -19.37 15.93 -6.12
CA THR A 92 -20.05 15.77 -7.41
C THR A 92 -19.80 14.40 -8.06
N HIS A 93 -18.72 13.70 -7.67
CA HIS A 93 -18.40 12.36 -8.15
C HIS A 93 -18.40 11.39 -6.97
N LYS A 94 -19.56 10.77 -6.72
CA LYS A 94 -19.79 9.91 -5.55
C LYS A 94 -18.70 8.84 -5.42
N GLY A 95 -18.09 8.77 -4.23
CA GLY A 95 -17.07 7.77 -3.90
C GLY A 95 -15.68 8.04 -4.50
N ARG A 96 -15.46 9.15 -5.23
CA ARG A 96 -14.14 9.49 -5.75
C ARG A 96 -13.33 10.28 -4.74
N VAL A 97 -12.15 9.79 -4.38
CA VAL A 97 -11.22 10.44 -3.44
C VAL A 97 -10.56 11.63 -4.12
N THR A 98 -10.55 12.76 -3.42
CA THR A 98 -9.98 14.03 -3.90
C THR A 98 -8.88 14.55 -3.00
N VAL A 99 -8.88 14.20 -1.72
CA VAL A 99 -7.81 14.53 -0.78
C VAL A 99 -7.46 13.28 0.02
N LEU A 100 -6.17 13.01 0.11
CA LEU A 100 -5.59 12.08 1.08
C LEU A 100 -4.60 12.87 1.94
N ASN A 101 -4.92 13.03 3.22
CA ASN A 101 -4.12 13.77 4.19
C ASN A 101 -3.80 12.88 5.40
N LEU A 102 -2.56 12.43 5.47
CA LEU A 102 -2.03 11.63 6.57
C LEU A 102 -0.84 12.35 7.23
N THR A 103 -0.87 13.69 7.25
CA THR A 103 0.21 14.50 7.82
C THR A 103 0.44 14.20 9.30
N ARG A 104 1.71 14.12 9.73
CA ARG A 104 2.11 14.03 11.15
C ARG A 104 1.47 12.86 11.92
N GLN A 105 1.29 11.73 11.25
CA GLN A 105 0.68 10.54 11.85
C GLN A 105 1.70 9.54 12.41
N ASN A 106 3.01 9.84 12.35
CA ASN A 106 4.08 8.92 12.73
C ASN A 106 4.02 7.58 11.97
N LEU A 107 3.50 7.60 10.74
CA LEU A 107 3.40 6.40 9.90
C LEU A 107 4.78 6.05 9.35
N GLU A 108 5.14 4.77 9.38
CA GLU A 108 6.33 4.26 8.67
C GLU A 108 5.91 3.23 7.63
N GLY A 109 6.62 3.20 6.51
CA GLY A 109 6.32 2.30 5.41
C GLY A 109 6.73 2.86 4.06
N GLN A 110 6.22 2.24 3.00
CA GLN A 110 6.43 2.71 1.63
C GLN A 110 5.18 3.37 1.07
N ILE A 111 5.36 4.30 0.14
CA ILE A 111 4.25 4.83 -0.65
C ILE A 111 3.93 3.80 -1.73
N ALA A 112 2.80 3.10 -1.60
CA ALA A 112 2.42 2.04 -2.54
C ALA A 112 2.01 2.60 -3.91
N PRO A 113 2.32 1.90 -5.02
CA PRO A 113 1.85 2.27 -6.37
C PRO A 113 0.33 2.30 -6.51
N SER A 114 -0.42 1.61 -5.64
CA SER A 114 -1.88 1.61 -5.67
C SER A 114 -2.48 3.01 -5.55
N LEU A 115 -1.78 3.98 -4.94
CA LEU A 115 -2.25 5.38 -4.87
C LEU A 115 -2.39 6.03 -6.25
N GLU A 116 -1.70 5.53 -7.28
CA GLU A 116 -1.82 5.98 -8.67
C GLU A 116 -3.24 5.78 -9.24
N ASN A 117 -4.02 4.84 -8.68
CA ASN A 117 -5.40 4.56 -9.09
C ASN A 117 -6.41 5.59 -8.57
N LEU A 118 -6.02 6.50 -7.66
CA LEU A 118 -6.87 7.58 -7.17
C LEU A 118 -6.99 8.71 -8.20
N THR A 119 -7.53 8.44 -9.38
CA THR A 119 -7.49 9.35 -10.55
C THR A 119 -8.21 10.69 -10.37
N PHE A 120 -8.98 10.86 -9.28
CA PHE A 120 -9.62 12.12 -8.88
C PHE A 120 -8.85 12.91 -7.81
N LEU A 121 -7.73 12.38 -7.32
CA LEU A 121 -6.92 12.98 -6.29
C LEU A 121 -6.41 14.35 -6.76
N ARG A 122 -6.62 15.36 -5.91
CA ARG A 122 -6.17 16.74 -6.09
C ARG A 122 -5.08 17.10 -5.10
N SER A 123 -5.12 16.54 -3.89
CA SER A 123 -4.11 16.78 -2.87
C SER A 123 -3.68 15.48 -2.21
N LEU A 124 -2.38 15.24 -2.20
CA LEU A 124 -1.72 14.17 -1.44
C LEU A 124 -0.76 14.81 -0.44
N ASP A 125 -1.10 14.73 0.85
CA ASP A 125 -0.25 15.22 1.94
C ASP A 125 0.15 14.09 2.88
N LEU A 126 1.42 13.70 2.79
CA LEU A 126 2.05 12.67 3.62
C LEU A 126 3.20 13.24 4.46
N ARG A 127 3.26 14.58 4.61
CA ARG A 127 4.42 15.24 5.22
C ARG A 127 4.60 14.85 6.69
N SER A 128 5.85 14.88 7.15
CA SER A 128 6.22 14.61 8.55
C SER A 128 5.79 13.23 9.04
N ASN A 129 6.19 12.21 8.28
CA ASN A 129 6.06 10.80 8.62
C ASN A 129 7.42 10.11 8.44
N GLY A 130 7.44 8.78 8.56
CA GLY A 130 8.59 7.94 8.30
C GLY A 130 8.49 7.16 6.98
N PHE A 131 7.93 7.75 5.92
CA PHE A 131 7.88 7.07 4.62
C PHE A 131 9.28 6.90 4.02
N PHE A 132 9.61 5.69 3.56
CA PHE A 132 10.91 5.35 2.98
C PHE A 132 10.77 4.63 1.63
N GLY A 133 11.90 4.35 0.99
CA GLY A 133 11.94 3.72 -0.33
C GLY A 133 11.78 4.73 -1.47
N GLN A 134 11.55 4.21 -2.67
CA GLN A 134 11.38 5.02 -3.88
C GLN A 134 9.96 5.54 -4.00
N LEU A 135 9.82 6.79 -4.43
CA LEU A 135 8.51 7.35 -4.80
C LEU A 135 7.95 6.55 -6.00
N PRO A 136 6.75 5.94 -5.90
CA PRO A 136 6.16 5.23 -7.02
C PRO A 136 5.77 6.19 -8.14
N THR A 137 5.49 5.64 -9.32
CA THR A 137 4.94 6.42 -10.42
C THR A 137 3.54 6.92 -10.07
N LEU A 138 3.27 8.20 -10.32
CA LEU A 138 1.99 8.87 -10.07
C LEU A 138 1.39 9.45 -11.36
N ASN A 139 1.77 8.90 -12.52
CA ASN A 139 1.49 9.49 -13.84
C ASN A 139 -0.01 9.49 -14.24
N ARG A 140 -0.87 8.68 -13.61
CA ARG A 140 -2.34 8.70 -13.83
C ARG A 140 -3.07 9.73 -12.96
N LEU A 141 -2.38 10.40 -12.04
CA LEU A 141 -2.95 11.43 -11.19
C LEU A 141 -3.04 12.79 -11.91
N HIS A 142 -3.70 12.83 -13.06
CA HIS A 142 -3.76 14.02 -13.93
C HIS A 142 -4.44 15.23 -13.28
N LYS A 143 -5.22 15.00 -12.22
CA LYS A 143 -5.93 16.04 -11.45
C LYS A 143 -5.17 16.51 -10.21
N LEU A 144 -4.00 15.93 -9.93
CA LEU A 144 -3.18 16.27 -8.76
C LEU A 144 -2.67 17.70 -8.87
N GLN A 145 -2.90 18.48 -7.82
CA GLN A 145 -2.55 19.88 -7.68
C GLN A 145 -1.46 20.06 -6.62
N ASP A 146 -1.60 19.35 -5.50
CA ASP A 146 -0.69 19.45 -4.36
C ASP A 146 -0.08 18.07 -4.06
N LEU A 147 1.24 17.97 -4.18
CA LEU A 147 2.01 16.79 -3.78
C LEU A 147 3.00 17.18 -2.67
N ILE A 148 2.71 16.74 -1.45
CA ILE A 148 3.40 17.19 -0.25
C ILE A 148 3.95 16.00 0.53
N LEU A 149 5.24 15.75 0.35
CA LEU A 149 5.96 14.60 0.90
C LEU A 149 7.12 15.03 1.81
N GLY A 150 7.18 16.32 2.17
CA GLY A 150 8.27 16.88 2.95
C GLY A 150 8.47 16.19 4.31
N ASN A 151 9.72 16.17 4.80
CA ASN A 151 10.09 15.58 6.09
C ASN A 151 9.70 14.09 6.17
N ASN A 152 10.34 13.28 5.31
CA ASN A 152 10.23 11.83 5.24
C ASN A 152 11.64 11.23 4.94
N MET A 153 11.74 9.93 4.72
CA MET A 153 12.99 9.22 4.43
C MET A 153 13.04 8.66 3.00
N LEU A 154 12.31 9.26 2.06
CA LEU A 154 12.24 8.79 0.66
C LEU A 154 13.61 8.88 -0.01
N ARG A 155 13.93 7.89 -0.84
CA ARG A 155 15.22 7.74 -1.55
C ARG A 155 14.99 7.40 -3.00
N GLY A 156 15.84 7.94 -3.88
CA GLY A 156 15.68 7.75 -5.32
C GLY A 156 14.46 8.49 -5.87
N PHE A 157 14.62 9.09 -7.03
CA PHE A 157 13.56 9.82 -7.70
C PHE A 157 13.55 9.42 -9.17
N ASN A 158 12.46 8.79 -9.60
CA ASN A 158 12.23 8.60 -11.03
C ASN A 158 11.61 9.89 -11.57
N PRO A 159 12.28 10.66 -12.45
CA PRO A 159 11.71 11.87 -13.02
C PRO A 159 10.35 11.61 -13.70
N ASP A 160 10.14 10.42 -14.28
CA ASP A 160 8.87 10.02 -14.90
C ASP A 160 7.72 9.82 -13.89
N ALA A 161 8.02 9.76 -12.60
CA ALA A 161 7.01 9.55 -11.56
C ALA A 161 5.98 10.68 -11.52
N ILE A 162 6.35 11.91 -11.91
CA ILE A 162 5.46 13.09 -11.87
C ILE A 162 5.37 13.84 -13.21
N THR A 163 6.00 13.35 -14.29
CA THR A 163 6.08 14.03 -15.61
C THR A 163 4.72 14.33 -16.23
N ASN A 164 3.66 13.59 -15.88
CA ASN A 164 2.32 13.74 -16.47
C ASN A 164 1.30 14.45 -15.54
N CYS A 165 1.76 15.09 -14.46
CA CYS A 165 0.91 15.86 -13.56
C CYS A 165 0.69 17.28 -14.09
N SER A 166 -0.05 17.42 -15.19
CA SER A 166 -0.32 18.72 -15.85
C SER A 166 -1.03 19.74 -14.95
N SER A 167 -1.75 19.27 -13.93
CA SER A 167 -2.47 20.10 -12.96
C SER A 167 -1.65 20.48 -11.72
N LEU A 168 -0.39 20.03 -11.60
CA LEU A 168 0.40 20.24 -10.38
C LEU A 168 0.74 21.72 -10.21
N HIS A 169 0.50 22.25 -9.00
CA HIS A 169 0.72 23.64 -8.63
C HIS A 169 1.65 23.77 -7.42
N TYR A 170 1.66 22.78 -6.53
CA TYR A 170 2.51 22.76 -5.36
C TYR A 170 3.21 21.40 -5.21
N LEU A 171 4.53 21.45 -5.04
CA LEU A 171 5.37 20.28 -4.85
C LEU A 171 6.32 20.53 -3.68
N ASP A 172 6.18 19.75 -2.61
CA ASP A 172 7.12 19.74 -1.50
C ASP A 172 7.74 18.35 -1.35
N LEU A 173 9.02 18.24 -1.70
CA LEU A 173 9.85 17.05 -1.52
C LEU A 173 10.99 17.30 -0.52
N SER A 174 10.93 18.40 0.25
CA SER A 174 12.00 18.84 1.14
C SER A 174 12.26 17.82 2.27
N ALA A 175 13.44 17.89 2.89
CA ALA A 175 13.79 17.00 4.02
C ALA A 175 13.50 15.51 3.73
N ASN A 176 13.96 15.03 2.56
CA ASN A 176 14.03 13.63 2.17
C ASN A 176 15.46 13.28 1.73
N SER A 177 15.73 12.02 1.38
CA SER A 177 17.02 11.54 0.85
C SER A 177 16.98 11.29 -0.67
N LEU A 178 16.19 12.08 -1.41
CA LEU A 178 16.01 11.94 -2.86
C LEU A 178 17.30 12.30 -3.60
N LYS A 179 17.63 11.51 -4.63
CA LYS A 179 18.76 11.74 -5.53
C LYS A 179 18.24 11.76 -6.97
N GLY A 180 18.76 12.66 -7.80
CA GLY A 180 18.33 12.87 -9.19
C GLY A 180 17.98 14.33 -9.48
N SER A 181 17.57 14.62 -10.71
CA SER A 181 17.08 15.93 -11.16
C SER A 181 15.61 15.84 -11.56
N LEU A 182 14.84 16.90 -11.31
CA LEU A 182 13.49 17.02 -11.86
C LEU A 182 13.55 17.11 -13.40
N PRO A 183 12.57 16.53 -14.13
CA PRO A 183 12.53 16.62 -15.58
C PRO A 183 12.32 18.08 -16.02
N THR A 184 12.92 18.45 -17.15
CA THR A 184 12.95 19.82 -17.71
C THR A 184 11.58 20.38 -18.11
N ASN A 185 10.54 19.54 -18.17
CA ASN A 185 9.16 19.93 -18.53
C ASN A 185 8.39 20.55 -17.35
N ILE A 186 9.04 20.68 -16.19
CA ILE A 186 8.53 21.33 -14.99
C ILE A 186 9.36 22.63 -14.87
N GLY A 187 8.77 23.82 -15.13
CA GLY A 187 9.42 25.13 -15.45
C GLY A 187 10.30 25.75 -14.33
N PRO A 188 10.55 27.08 -14.18
CA PRO A 188 11.37 27.73 -13.08
C PRO A 188 10.68 28.50 -11.87
N LEU A 189 11.07 28.30 -10.58
CA LEU A 189 10.66 28.85 -9.26
C LEU A 189 11.22 30.26 -9.06
N ALA A 190 10.40 31.18 -8.55
CA ALA A 190 10.86 32.44 -7.96
C ALA A 190 11.11 32.26 -6.45
N ASP A 191 12.27 32.72 -5.99
CA ASP A 191 12.61 32.81 -4.57
C ASP A 191 11.68 33.81 -3.87
N GLN A 192 10.80 33.35 -2.99
CA GLN A 192 10.01 34.26 -2.16
C GLN A 192 10.85 34.82 -1.01
N LYS A 193 11.45 35.99 -1.26
CA LYS A 193 11.74 37.00 -0.23
C LYS A 193 10.57 37.98 -0.21
N ASN A 194 9.69 37.85 0.79
CA ASN A 194 8.63 38.78 1.23
C ASN A 194 7.74 39.54 0.22
N SER A 195 6.48 39.65 0.63
CA SER A 195 5.44 40.63 0.26
C SER A 195 4.47 40.26 -0.85
N ASP A 196 3.23 40.09 -0.39
CA ASP A 196 1.98 40.57 -0.96
C ASP A 196 1.45 40.05 -2.30
N THR A 197 0.14 39.72 -2.25
CA THR A 197 -0.82 39.56 -3.35
C THR A 197 -0.58 38.59 -4.52
N THR A 198 -1.43 37.56 -4.56
CA THR A 198 -2.19 37.09 -5.74
C THR A 198 -1.46 36.98 -7.08
N GLU A 199 -0.59 35.98 -7.24
CA GLU A 199 -0.36 35.34 -8.55
C GLU A 199 -0.32 33.81 -8.40
N ARG A 200 -1.45 33.16 -8.71
CA ARG A 200 -1.51 31.73 -8.99
C ARG A 200 -1.40 31.55 -10.50
N LYS A 201 -0.30 30.99 -11.00
CA LYS A 201 -0.28 30.15 -12.23
C LYS A 201 1.06 29.43 -12.48
N VAL A 202 0.93 28.10 -12.60
CA VAL A 202 1.65 27.14 -13.46
C VAL A 202 3.06 26.70 -13.04
N CYS A 203 3.34 25.40 -13.22
CA CYS A 203 4.64 24.74 -13.14
C CYS A 203 5.79 25.63 -13.63
N LYS A 204 6.40 26.29 -12.66
CA LYS A 204 7.61 27.09 -12.75
C LYS A 204 8.42 26.69 -11.50
N LEU A 205 9.30 25.68 -11.60
CA LEU A 205 10.28 25.16 -10.61
C LEU A 205 11.82 25.18 -10.97
N THR A 206 12.61 26.13 -10.46
CA THR A 206 13.96 26.53 -10.98
C THR A 206 14.96 25.47 -10.55
N LYS A 207 16.02 25.33 -11.34
CA LYS A 207 17.27 24.67 -10.92
C LYS A 207 17.64 25.06 -9.49
N GLN A 208 17.33 24.17 -8.56
CA GLN A 208 18.24 23.46 -7.65
C GLN A 208 17.30 22.76 -6.67
N ILE A 209 17.32 21.42 -6.61
CA ILE A 209 17.03 20.79 -5.31
C ILE A 209 18.19 21.27 -4.44
N ILE A 210 17.96 22.30 -3.61
CA ILE A 210 18.96 22.72 -2.64
C ILE A 210 19.13 21.54 -1.69
N PHE A 211 20.20 20.79 -1.90
CA PHE A 211 20.82 19.94 -0.89
C PHE A 211 21.05 20.83 0.33
N GLN A 212 20.17 20.75 1.32
CA GLN A 212 20.50 21.30 2.62
C GLN A 212 21.60 20.43 3.22
N HIS A 213 22.80 20.94 3.02
CA HIS A 213 23.98 20.85 3.86
C HIS A 213 23.74 20.13 5.20
N GLN A 214 24.58 19.11 5.40
CA GLN A 214 24.94 18.49 6.66
C GLN A 214 24.89 19.51 7.82
N ARG A 215 24.12 19.23 8.88
CA ARG A 215 24.51 19.74 10.20
C ARG A 215 25.60 18.80 10.71
N LYS A 216 26.81 19.35 10.86
CA LYS A 216 27.83 18.84 11.76
C LYS A 216 27.26 18.69 13.17
#